data_AF-A0A2N4UWK2-F1
#
_entry.id   AF-A0A2N4UWK2-F1
#
_cell.length_a   1.000
_cell.length_b   1.000
_cell.length_c   1.000
_cell.angle_alpha   90.00
_cell.angle_beta   90.00
_cell.angle_gamma   90.00
#
_symmetry.space_group_name_H-M   'P 1'
#
loop_
_entity.id
_entity.type
_entity.pdbx_description
1 polymer ?
#
loop_
_entity_poly.entity_id
_entity_poly.type
_entity_poly.pdbx_seq_one_letter_code
_entity_poly.pdbx_strand_id
1 'polypeptide(L)'
;MINLKNIVLSTVIVGFVGLSLSTYAKAITATNDYDSSKDLKIVGQDNNLNNVRDDVDEIIDESVIGNPLLKTELRRYAWALEQYMQAQTPTQIINYTYSMDAPRWCSIALGISDDDYSEYAAIVFNQMINTTQRKLAVAKVDMRLRNLGYVSKRMRPFSDYCEKGLI
;
A
#
# COMPACT_ATOMS: atom_id res chain seq x y z
N MET A 1 -64.36 -12.80 46.62
CA MET A 1 -63.61 -14.08 46.51
C MET A 1 -62.50 -13.91 45.48
N ILE A 2 -61.30 -14.40 45.84
CA ILE A 2 -60.03 -14.54 45.10
C ILE A 2 -59.21 -13.25 44.85
N ASN A 3 -57.95 -13.36 45.28
CA ASN A 3 -56.86 -12.41 45.36
C ASN A 3 -55.76 -12.89 44.41
N LEU A 4 -55.14 -12.03 43.58
CA LEU A 4 -53.85 -12.36 42.95
C LEU A 4 -53.06 -11.11 42.52
N LYS A 5 -52.14 -10.72 43.42
CA LYS A 5 -50.71 -10.47 43.22
C LYS A 5 -50.24 -9.61 42.02
N ASN A 6 -49.53 -8.54 42.37
CA ASN A 6 -48.30 -8.02 41.77
C ASN A 6 -48.22 -7.94 40.25
N ILE A 7 -48.38 -6.72 39.72
CA ILE A 7 -47.69 -6.31 38.49
C ILE A 7 -46.97 -5.00 38.78
N VAL A 8 -45.71 -5.15 39.19
CA VAL A 8 -44.68 -4.12 39.01
C VAL A 8 -44.33 -4.19 37.53
N LEU A 9 -44.65 -3.15 36.76
CA LEU A 9 -44.01 -2.96 35.45
C LEU A 9 -43.28 -1.62 35.45
N SER A 10 -41.98 -1.77 35.58
CA SER A 10 -40.96 -0.74 35.63
C SER A 10 -41.02 0.19 34.42
N THR A 11 -40.94 1.48 34.71
CA THR A 11 -40.48 2.53 33.81
C THR A 11 -39.13 2.11 33.22
N VAL A 12 -39.09 1.76 31.93
CA VAL A 12 -37.83 1.65 31.20
C VAL A 12 -37.36 3.07 30.94
N ILE A 13 -36.49 3.56 31.82
CA ILE A 13 -35.60 4.67 31.50
C ILE A 13 -34.69 4.13 30.41
N VAL A 14 -34.95 4.50 29.16
CA VAL A 14 -33.97 4.35 28.07
C VAL A 14 -32.86 5.34 28.38
N GLY A 15 -31.95 4.91 29.25
CA GLY A 15 -30.69 5.56 29.46
C GLY A 15 -29.95 5.53 28.15
N PHE A 16 -29.96 6.66 27.44
CA PHE A 16 -28.98 6.94 26.41
C PHE A 16 -27.63 6.98 27.13
N VAL A 17 -26.98 5.81 27.24
CA VAL A 17 -25.56 5.76 27.58
C VAL A 17 -24.89 6.34 26.35
N GLY A 18 -24.66 7.65 26.39
CA GLY A 18 -23.70 8.32 25.55
C GLY A 18 -22.34 7.71 25.85
N LEU A 19 -22.08 6.56 25.23
CA LEU A 19 -20.74 6.02 25.08
C LEU A 19 -19.97 7.10 24.33
N SER A 20 -19.17 7.82 25.09
CA SER A 20 -18.26 8.84 24.60
C SER A 20 -17.39 8.22 23.51
N LEU A 21 -17.72 8.52 22.25
CA LEU A 21 -16.92 8.20 21.05
C LEU A 21 -15.50 8.83 21.09
N SER A 22 -15.14 9.57 22.15
CA SER A 22 -13.89 10.33 22.23
C SER A 22 -12.65 9.48 22.56
N THR A 23 -12.80 8.26 23.07
CA THR A 23 -11.63 7.40 23.40
C THR A 23 -11.13 6.56 22.22
N TYR A 24 -11.96 6.25 21.23
CA TYR A 24 -11.49 5.61 20.00
C TYR A 24 -10.87 6.60 19.01
N ALA A 25 -11.27 7.87 19.04
CA ALA A 25 -10.65 8.92 18.21
C ALA A 25 -9.18 9.15 18.56
N LYS A 26 -8.79 8.98 19.84
CA LYS A 26 -7.40 9.15 20.28
C LYS A 26 -6.49 7.96 19.96
N ALA A 27 -7.06 6.77 19.73
CA ALA A 27 -6.32 5.61 19.24
C ALA A 27 -6.02 5.70 17.72
N ILE A 28 -6.76 6.53 16.98
CA ILE A 28 -6.52 6.82 15.56
C ILE A 28 -5.38 7.86 15.39
N THR A 29 -5.06 8.64 16.43
CA THR A 29 -3.96 9.61 16.46
C THR A 29 -2.65 9.06 17.03
N ALA A 30 -2.50 7.76 17.22
CA ALA A 30 -1.18 7.17 17.29
C ALA A 30 -0.65 7.03 15.85
N THR A 31 -0.13 8.14 15.32
CA THR A 31 0.74 8.19 14.14
C THR A 31 2.02 7.42 14.43
N ASN A 32 1.92 6.11 14.62
CA ASN A 32 3.04 5.24 14.30
C ASN A 32 3.07 5.20 12.78
N ASP A 33 3.72 6.22 12.22
CA ASP A 33 4.15 6.23 10.84
C ASP A 33 4.97 4.97 10.61
N TYR A 34 4.69 4.29 9.51
CA TYR A 34 5.39 3.08 9.18
C TYR A 34 6.86 3.42 8.88
N ASP A 35 7.76 2.62 9.46
CA ASP A 35 9.20 2.77 9.38
C ASP A 35 9.77 1.39 9.11
N SER A 36 10.25 1.19 7.88
CA SER A 36 10.72 -0.13 7.42
C SER A 36 11.99 -0.61 8.12
N SER A 37 12.74 0.28 8.80
CA SER A 37 13.88 -0.12 9.63
C SER A 37 13.49 -1.00 10.81
N LYS A 38 12.19 -1.03 11.17
CA LYS A 38 11.64 -1.81 12.28
C LYS A 38 11.12 -3.18 11.87
N ASP A 39 11.26 -3.57 10.61
CA ASP A 39 10.74 -4.83 10.12
C ASP A 39 11.65 -6.02 10.45
N LEU A 40 11.53 -6.50 11.69
CA LEU A 40 12.29 -7.64 12.23
C LEU A 40 12.01 -8.99 11.54
N LYS A 41 11.00 -9.06 10.65
CA LYS A 41 10.56 -10.29 9.97
C LYS A 41 10.72 -10.26 8.45
N ILE A 42 11.34 -9.21 7.90
CA ILE A 42 11.70 -9.20 6.49
C ILE A 42 12.87 -10.15 6.27
N VAL A 43 12.73 -11.04 5.30
CA VAL A 43 13.83 -11.76 4.69
C VAL A 43 14.38 -10.83 3.60
N GLY A 44 15.70 -10.58 3.55
CA GLY A 44 16.33 -9.69 2.56
C GLY A 44 16.74 -8.32 3.12
N GLN A 45 18.05 -8.13 3.24
CA GLN A 45 18.66 -6.79 3.37
C GLN A 45 18.85 -6.21 1.96
N ASP A 46 19.06 -4.91 1.83
CA ASP A 46 19.52 -4.30 0.57
C ASP A 46 21.05 -4.22 0.64
N ASN A 47 21.74 -5.31 0.29
CA ASN A 47 23.20 -5.36 0.39
C ASN A 47 23.88 -4.71 -0.83
N ASN A 48 23.18 -4.65 -1.96
CA ASN A 48 23.68 -4.08 -3.20
C ASN A 48 23.42 -2.55 -3.31
N LEU A 49 22.70 -1.98 -2.34
CA LEU A 49 22.37 -0.56 -2.19
C LEU A 49 21.57 0.01 -3.37
N ASN A 50 20.72 -0.81 -4.00
CA ASN A 50 19.88 -0.38 -5.12
C ASN A 50 18.48 0.11 -4.67
N ASN A 51 18.22 0.15 -3.36
CA ASN A 51 16.94 0.51 -2.72
C ASN A 51 15.82 -0.52 -2.90
N VAL A 52 16.16 -1.75 -3.30
CA VAL A 52 15.29 -2.91 -3.37
C VAL A 52 15.86 -3.96 -2.43
N ARG A 53 15.00 -4.70 -1.73
CA ARG A 53 15.47 -5.79 -0.87
C ARG A 53 16.01 -6.93 -1.73
N ASP A 54 17.10 -7.55 -1.31
CA ASP A 54 17.75 -8.63 -2.06
C ASP A 54 16.80 -9.81 -2.37
N ASP A 55 15.86 -10.13 -1.48
CA ASP A 55 14.88 -11.20 -1.71
C ASP A 55 13.83 -10.84 -2.77
N VAL A 56 13.58 -9.55 -2.96
CA VAL A 56 12.72 -9.01 -4.03
C VAL A 56 13.51 -8.93 -5.34
N ASP A 57 14.80 -8.61 -5.27
CA ASP A 57 15.67 -8.72 -6.44
C ASP A 57 15.77 -10.15 -6.96
N GLU A 58 15.94 -11.12 -6.05
CA GLU A 58 16.01 -12.55 -6.37
C GLU A 58 14.71 -13.01 -7.03
N ILE A 59 13.53 -12.70 -6.46
CA ILE A 59 12.26 -13.12 -7.06
C ILE A 59 12.03 -12.48 -8.44
N ILE A 60 12.48 -11.23 -8.66
CA ILE A 60 12.43 -10.59 -9.98
C ILE A 60 13.33 -11.33 -10.96
N ASP A 61 14.53 -11.71 -10.52
CA ASP A 61 15.50 -12.37 -11.37
C ASP A 61 15.10 -13.79 -11.76
N GLU A 62 14.46 -14.52 -10.84
CA GLU A 62 13.92 -15.87 -11.04
C GLU A 62 12.64 -15.88 -11.86
N SER A 63 11.71 -14.95 -11.60
CA SER A 63 10.39 -14.95 -12.24
C SER A 63 10.45 -14.44 -13.68
N VAL A 64 11.28 -13.43 -13.95
CA VAL A 64 11.34 -12.79 -15.28
C VAL A 64 12.49 -13.36 -16.10
N ILE A 65 12.20 -14.29 -17.00
CA ILE A 65 13.22 -14.89 -17.87
C ILE A 65 13.46 -14.02 -19.11
N GLY A 66 14.70 -13.61 -19.35
CA GLY A 66 15.14 -13.03 -20.63
C GLY A 66 14.65 -11.61 -20.96
N ASN A 67 14.01 -10.89 -20.03
CA ASN A 67 13.55 -9.51 -20.25
C ASN A 67 14.19 -8.50 -19.27
N PRO A 68 15.39 -7.97 -19.57
CA PRO A 68 16.11 -7.07 -18.67
C PRO A 68 15.42 -5.70 -18.47
N LEU A 69 14.65 -5.24 -19.46
CA LEU A 69 13.89 -3.99 -19.35
C LEU A 69 12.74 -4.15 -18.34
N LEU A 70 11.97 -5.23 -18.44
CA LEU A 70 10.92 -5.54 -17.48
C LEU A 70 11.48 -5.70 -16.06
N LYS A 71 12.62 -6.38 -15.90
CA LYS A 71 13.30 -6.47 -14.60
C LYS A 71 13.63 -5.09 -14.01
N THR A 72 14.10 -4.17 -14.85
CA THR A 72 14.41 -2.79 -14.43
C THR A 72 13.15 -2.08 -13.96
N GLU A 73 12.06 -2.17 -14.73
CA GLU A 73 10.78 -1.53 -14.39
C GLU A 73 10.12 -2.12 -13.14
N LEU A 74 10.28 -3.42 -12.89
CA LEU A 74 9.82 -4.07 -11.67
C LEU A 74 10.62 -3.65 -10.43
N ARG A 75 11.93 -3.42 -10.56
CA ARG A 75 12.75 -2.84 -9.48
C ARG A 75 12.36 -1.41 -9.17
N ARG A 76 12.09 -0.59 -10.21
CA ARG A 76 11.54 0.76 -10.05
C ARG A 76 10.19 0.74 -9.32
N TYR A 77 9.33 -0.22 -9.67
CA TYR A 77 8.05 -0.43 -8.98
C TYR A 77 8.23 -0.84 -7.52
N ALA A 78 9.12 -1.80 -7.23
CA ALA A 78 9.43 -2.23 -5.86
C ALA A 78 9.93 -1.05 -5.01
N TRP A 79 10.87 -0.27 -5.53
CA TRP A 79 11.37 0.91 -4.83
C TRP A 79 10.27 1.96 -4.58
N ALA A 80 9.42 2.23 -5.58
CA ALA A 80 8.30 3.16 -5.42
C ALA A 80 7.28 2.68 -4.37
N LEU A 81 7.00 1.37 -4.32
CA LEU A 81 6.13 0.77 -3.31
C LEU A 81 6.71 0.88 -1.88
N GLU A 82 8.03 0.72 -1.74
CA GLU A 82 8.71 0.94 -0.46
C GLU A 82 8.51 2.37 0.06
N GLN A 83 8.73 3.36 -0.81
CA GLN A 83 8.51 4.77 -0.49
C GLN A 83 7.03 5.07 -0.21
N TYR A 84 6.13 4.44 -0.96
CA TYR A 84 4.69 4.58 -0.77
C TYR A 84 4.26 4.14 0.63
N MET A 85 4.75 3.00 1.12
CA MET A 85 4.43 2.52 2.47
C MET A 85 4.90 3.47 3.58
N GLN A 86 6.00 4.21 3.34
CA GLN A 86 6.59 5.16 4.28
C GLN A 86 6.00 6.58 4.15
N ALA A 87 5.04 6.80 3.24
CA ALA A 87 4.51 8.12 2.94
C ALA A 87 3.71 8.73 4.10
N GLN A 88 4.12 9.91 4.55
CA GLN A 88 3.51 10.58 5.72
C GLN A 88 2.56 11.72 5.32
N THR A 89 2.85 12.40 4.21
CA THR A 89 2.11 13.59 3.77
C THR A 89 1.25 13.31 2.53
N PRO A 90 0.12 14.03 2.33
CA PRO A 90 -0.68 13.90 1.11
C PRO A 90 0.13 14.04 -0.19
N THR A 91 1.08 14.97 -0.22
CA THR A 91 1.97 15.19 -1.37
C THR A 91 2.86 13.97 -1.63
N GLN A 92 3.48 13.39 -0.60
CA GLN A 92 4.28 12.16 -0.75
C GLN A 92 3.41 10.99 -1.25
N ILE A 93 2.22 10.82 -0.68
CA ILE A 93 1.30 9.76 -1.07
C ILE A 93 0.95 9.85 -2.55
N ILE A 94 0.57 11.03 -3.02
CA ILE A 94 0.25 11.27 -4.43
C ILE A 94 1.48 11.04 -5.32
N ASN A 95 2.62 11.61 -4.96
CA ASN A 95 3.85 11.48 -5.74
C ASN A 95 4.30 10.02 -5.87
N TYR A 96 4.28 9.26 -4.77
CA TYR A 96 4.68 7.85 -4.81
C TYR A 96 3.63 6.97 -5.49
N THR A 97 2.34 7.35 -5.46
CA THR A 97 1.33 6.70 -6.32
C THR A 97 1.68 6.88 -7.80
N TYR A 98 2.05 8.10 -8.22
CA TYR A 98 2.52 8.33 -9.60
C TYR A 98 3.81 7.56 -9.91
N SER A 99 4.76 7.49 -8.97
CA SER A 99 5.99 6.71 -9.13
C SER A 99 5.74 5.21 -9.23
N MET A 100 4.68 4.68 -8.62
CA MET A 100 4.28 3.27 -8.76
C MET A 100 3.61 2.99 -10.12
N ASP A 101 2.85 3.94 -10.67
CA ASP A 101 2.21 3.78 -11.99
C ASP A 101 3.20 3.98 -13.16
N ALA A 102 4.25 4.78 -12.97
CA ALA A 102 5.20 5.13 -14.03
C ALA A 102 5.87 3.91 -14.70
N PRO A 103 6.32 2.88 -13.96
CA PRO A 103 7.04 1.77 -14.57
C PRO A 103 6.15 0.89 -15.47
N ARG A 104 4.86 0.78 -15.14
CA ARG A 104 3.86 0.15 -16.02
C ARG A 104 3.77 0.88 -17.36
N TRP A 105 3.63 2.20 -17.32
CA TRP A 105 3.51 3.00 -18.53
C TRP A 105 4.79 3.00 -19.36
N CYS A 106 5.96 3.02 -18.72
CA CYS A 106 7.22 2.87 -19.43
C CYS A 106 7.36 1.48 -20.07
N SER A 107 6.99 0.42 -19.35
CA SER A 107 7.02 -0.96 -19.88
C SER A 107 6.18 -1.09 -21.16
N ILE A 108 4.99 -0.49 -21.18
CA ILE A 108 4.14 -0.44 -22.38
C ILE A 108 4.80 0.35 -23.52
N ALA A 109 5.50 1.46 -23.22
CA ALA A 109 6.27 2.19 -24.23
C ALA A 109 7.38 1.33 -24.86
N LEU A 110 7.97 0.43 -24.08
CA LEU A 110 9.03 -0.49 -24.49
C LEU A 110 8.50 -1.77 -25.17
N GLY A 111 7.19 -1.86 -25.38
CA GLY A 111 6.55 -2.99 -26.08
C GLY A 111 6.20 -4.18 -25.18
N ILE A 112 6.31 -4.04 -23.86
CA ILE A 112 5.84 -5.06 -22.90
C ILE A 112 4.32 -4.93 -22.78
N SER A 113 3.61 -6.06 -22.80
CA SER A 113 2.16 -6.03 -22.66
C SER A 113 1.74 -5.63 -21.24
N ASP A 114 0.54 -5.06 -21.13
CA ASP A 114 -0.01 -4.68 -19.82
C ASP A 114 -0.27 -5.90 -18.92
N ASP A 115 -0.66 -7.02 -19.53
CA ASP A 115 -0.90 -8.29 -18.84
C ASP A 115 0.41 -8.87 -18.29
N ASP A 116 1.47 -8.93 -19.11
CA ASP A 116 2.79 -9.40 -18.67
C ASP A 116 3.29 -8.54 -17.50
N TYR A 117 3.25 -7.22 -17.65
CA TYR A 117 3.69 -6.33 -16.57
C TYR A 117 2.90 -6.57 -15.28
N SER A 118 1.57 -6.65 -15.38
CA SER A 118 0.68 -6.80 -14.23
C SER A 118 0.88 -8.12 -13.50
N GLU A 119 1.15 -9.21 -14.24
CA GLU A 119 1.45 -10.53 -13.68
C GLU A 119 2.69 -10.45 -12.76
N TYR A 120 3.81 -9.96 -13.27
CA TYR A 120 5.04 -9.88 -12.48
C TYR A 120 5.00 -8.80 -11.40
N ALA A 121 4.32 -7.68 -11.64
CA ALA A 121 4.12 -6.65 -10.62
C ALA A 121 3.32 -7.18 -9.42
N ALA A 122 2.38 -8.10 -9.64
CA ALA A 122 1.65 -8.75 -8.55
C ALA A 122 2.55 -9.65 -7.71
N ILE A 123 3.49 -10.38 -8.33
CA ILE A 123 4.50 -11.19 -7.62
C ILE A 123 5.36 -10.29 -6.73
N VAL A 124 5.90 -9.21 -7.31
CA VAL A 124 6.71 -8.22 -6.58
C VAL A 124 5.93 -7.59 -5.45
N PHE A 125 4.67 -7.17 -5.69
CA PHE A 125 3.81 -6.60 -4.67
C PHE A 125 3.65 -7.55 -3.48
N ASN A 126 3.28 -8.82 -3.74
CA ASN A 126 3.07 -9.80 -2.69
C ASN A 126 4.34 -10.07 -1.87
N GLN A 127 5.50 -10.13 -2.52
CA GLN A 127 6.78 -10.28 -1.82
C GLN A 127 7.13 -9.02 -1.00
N MET A 128 6.86 -7.85 -1.58
CA MET A 128 7.09 -6.56 -0.93
C MET A 128 6.21 -6.38 0.29
N ILE A 129 4.98 -6.89 0.33
CA ILE A 129 4.06 -6.72 1.48
C ILE A 129 3.82 -8.02 2.26
N ASN A 130 4.82 -8.89 2.33
CA ASN A 130 4.69 -10.23 2.91
C ASN A 130 4.48 -10.26 4.45
N THR A 131 4.61 -9.14 5.16
CA THR A 131 4.37 -9.04 6.62
C THR A 131 3.07 -8.30 6.96
N THR A 132 2.54 -8.55 8.16
CA THR A 132 1.34 -7.84 8.66
C THR A 132 1.57 -6.33 8.77
N GLN A 133 2.77 -5.91 9.21
CA GLN A 133 3.11 -4.49 9.33
C GLN A 133 3.04 -3.77 7.98
N ARG A 134 3.59 -4.39 6.93
CA ARG A 134 3.64 -3.82 5.57
C ARG A 134 2.29 -3.82 4.89
N LYS A 135 1.49 -4.89 5.07
CA LYS A 135 0.07 -4.91 4.69
C LYS A 135 -0.70 -3.75 5.31
N LEU A 136 -0.50 -3.52 6.61
CA LEU A 136 -1.16 -2.42 7.31
C LEU A 136 -0.64 -1.05 6.84
N ALA A 137 0.65 -0.93 6.52
CA ALA A 137 1.24 0.30 5.98
C ALA A 137 0.58 0.69 4.65
N VAL A 138 0.53 -0.24 3.68
CA VAL A 138 -0.17 0.00 2.40
C VAL A 138 -1.63 0.36 2.63
N ALA A 139 -2.37 -0.42 3.44
CA ALA A 139 -3.78 -0.18 3.68
C ALA A 139 -4.07 1.22 4.30
N LYS A 140 -3.19 1.71 5.18
CA LYS A 140 -3.28 3.06 5.76
C LYS A 140 -3.09 4.13 4.68
N VAL A 141 -2.09 3.96 3.81
CA VAL A 141 -1.81 4.91 2.74
C VAL A 141 -2.93 4.91 1.70
N ASP A 142 -3.45 3.75 1.33
CA ASP A 142 -4.62 3.60 0.45
C ASP A 142 -5.86 4.31 1.01
N MET A 143 -6.11 4.15 2.31
CA MET A 143 -7.24 4.83 2.97
C MET A 143 -7.08 6.35 2.90
N ARG A 144 -5.86 6.87 3.13
CA ARG A 144 -5.56 8.30 2.99
C ARG A 144 -5.72 8.76 1.54
N LEU A 145 -5.21 8.02 0.57
CA LEU A 145 -5.33 8.33 -0.86
C LEU A 145 -6.80 8.42 -1.30
N ARG A 146 -7.64 7.48 -0.85
CA ARG A 146 -9.09 7.50 -1.08
C ARG A 146 -9.75 8.72 -0.44
N ASN A 147 -9.39 9.06 0.80
CA ASN A 147 -9.93 10.24 1.49
C ASN A 147 -9.53 11.56 0.80
N LEU A 148 -8.43 11.58 0.06
CA LEU A 148 -8.02 12.72 -0.77
C LEU A 148 -8.81 12.80 -2.08
N GLY A 149 -9.65 11.82 -2.40
CA GLY A 149 -10.39 11.77 -3.67
C GLY A 149 -9.47 11.60 -4.88
N TYR A 150 -8.26 11.05 -4.69
CA TYR A 150 -7.32 10.85 -5.78
C TYR A 150 -7.86 9.82 -6.78
N VAL A 151 -7.78 10.16 -8.06
CA VAL A 151 -8.11 9.26 -9.18
C VAL A 151 -6.88 9.17 -10.05
N SER A 152 -6.27 7.98 -10.14
CA SER A 152 -5.13 7.78 -11.04
C SER A 152 -5.59 8.00 -12.49
N LYS A 153 -4.86 8.85 -13.21
CA LYS A 153 -5.04 9.08 -14.63
C LYS A 153 -3.68 9.25 -15.29
N ARG A 154 -3.52 8.64 -16.47
CA ARG A 154 -2.39 8.92 -17.34
C ARG A 154 -2.50 10.36 -17.85
N MET A 155 -1.46 11.16 -17.62
CA MET A 155 -1.43 12.59 -17.95
C MET A 155 -0.52 12.95 -19.13
N ARG A 156 0.30 12.01 -19.59
CA ARG A 156 1.31 12.21 -20.65
C ARG A 156 1.48 10.93 -21.50
N PRO A 157 2.14 11.00 -22.66
CA PRO A 157 2.51 9.82 -23.46
C PRO A 157 3.28 8.77 -22.65
N PHE A 158 3.23 7.50 -23.07
CA PHE A 158 3.86 6.38 -22.35
C PHE A 158 5.38 6.55 -22.21
N SER A 159 6.04 7.00 -23.27
CA SER A 159 7.49 7.27 -23.28
C SER A 159 7.94 8.22 -22.18
N ASP A 160 7.09 9.18 -21.79
CA ASP A 160 7.47 10.23 -20.84
C ASP A 160 7.50 9.72 -19.39
N TYR A 161 7.09 8.47 -19.16
CA TYR A 161 7.20 7.79 -17.87
C TYR A 161 8.51 7.00 -17.70
N CYS A 162 9.29 6.85 -18.78
CA CYS A 162 10.59 6.20 -18.71
C CYS A 162 11.66 7.11 -18.08
N GLU A 163 12.59 6.51 -17.34
CA GLU A 163 13.80 7.20 -16.91
C GLU A 163 14.76 7.43 -18.08
N LYS A 164 15.59 8.48 -17.98
CA LYS A 164 16.55 8.83 -19.03
C LYS A 164 17.51 7.66 -19.26
N GLY A 165 17.62 7.22 -20.51
CA GLY A 165 18.52 6.11 -20.91
C GLY A 165 17.82 4.76 -21.14
N LEU A 166 16.50 4.67 -20.96
CA LEU A 166 15.70 3.48 -21.31
C LEU A 166 15.07 3.55 -22.71
N ILE A 167 15.07 4.74 -23.33
CA ILE A 167 14.60 5.02 -24.70
C ILE A 167 15.74 5.66 -25.47
#